data_AF-A0A550GWE7-F1
#
_entry.id   AF-A0A550GWE7-F1
#
_cell.length_a   1.000
_cell.length_b   1.000
_cell.length_c   1.000
_cell.angle_alpha   90.00
_cell.angle_beta   90.00
_cell.angle_gamma   90.00
#
_symmetry.space_group_name_H-M   'P 1'
#
loop_
_entity.id
_entity.type
_entity.pdbx_description
1 polymer ?
#
loop_
_entity_poly.entity_id
_entity_poly.type
_entity_poly.pdbx_seq_one_letter_code
_entity_poly.pdbx_strand_id
1 'polypeptide(L)'
;LGIGTELGWFASQFHVISHALFKSLLFLCAGVVMHVTHTLDLKQLGGLRKDMPITFIVSVIGAFSLAGIPPFSGFWSKDTIFEAIISANNIPLFILIFGTSVLTAIYSIRWIYRVFLGTKSEFLEHHNIEDPKPTITVPLIMLAGASCVAGFFKSPLEHYLEIHFEASLSGVLFASLTSAVILGIAIPTTYFMYFKKKNLVSKSARSFLNNPLHVLISNGYYFDAVYNKILSGVMGLSQFTCQVIETSILQRFPYVVATGASRLASATHNYIETFLDRFVIITAGGAVVVAHQTHVHLDSFLDRLCYILAGGTVETARVTHEYIDTFLDKLVYLFAGKTVESGQKIKQVHRGHLPDFVLAAALGFFIILILLVLTALR
;
A
#
# COMPACT_ATOMS: atom_id res chain seq x y z
N LEU A 1 -14.02 -4.28 -22.46
CA LEU A 1 -14.78 -4.23 -21.20
C LEU A 1 -15.82 -3.11 -21.24
N GLY A 2 -15.50 -1.89 -21.68
CA GLY A 2 -16.47 -0.81 -21.90
C GLY A 2 -16.81 -0.55 -23.37
N ILE A 3 -17.33 -1.54 -24.11
CA ILE A 3 -17.73 -1.36 -25.53
C ILE A 3 -19.05 -0.56 -25.65
N GLY A 4 -19.69 -0.25 -24.52
CA GLY A 4 -20.94 0.52 -24.46
C GLY A 4 -22.18 -0.29 -24.87
N THR A 5 -22.03 -1.60 -25.06
CA THR A 5 -23.11 -2.54 -25.36
C THR A 5 -23.42 -3.40 -24.14
N GLU A 6 -24.68 -3.87 -24.03
CA GLU A 6 -25.11 -4.78 -22.97
C GLU A 6 -24.27 -6.07 -22.94
N LEU A 7 -23.99 -6.64 -24.12
CA LEU A 7 -23.12 -7.81 -24.27
C LEU A 7 -21.70 -7.51 -23.79
N GLY A 8 -21.16 -6.33 -24.10
CA GLY A 8 -19.84 -5.91 -23.63
C GLY A 8 -19.74 -5.76 -22.11
N TRP A 9 -20.80 -5.25 -21.47
CA TRP A 9 -20.89 -5.16 -20.01
C TRP A 9 -20.98 -6.55 -19.37
N PHE A 10 -21.85 -7.43 -19.88
CA PHE A 10 -21.97 -8.81 -19.42
C PHE A 10 -20.64 -9.57 -19.57
N ALA A 11 -20.03 -9.51 -20.76
CA ALA A 11 -18.74 -10.12 -21.05
C ALA A 11 -17.65 -9.64 -20.08
N SER A 12 -17.70 -8.35 -19.71
CA SER A 12 -16.79 -7.77 -18.73
C SER A 12 -16.97 -8.39 -17.35
N GLN A 13 -18.20 -8.46 -16.85
CA GLN A 13 -18.47 -9.01 -15.53
C GLN A 13 -18.12 -10.50 -15.46
N PHE A 14 -18.51 -11.26 -16.47
CA PHE A 14 -18.20 -12.69 -16.56
C PHE A 14 -16.68 -12.94 -16.64
N HIS A 15 -15.95 -12.10 -17.39
CA HIS A 15 -14.50 -12.21 -17.48
C HIS A 15 -13.79 -11.82 -16.18
N VAL A 16 -14.27 -10.80 -15.46
CA VAL A 16 -13.71 -10.43 -14.14
C VAL A 16 -13.81 -11.59 -13.15
N ILE A 17 -14.96 -12.27 -13.09
CA ILE A 17 -15.15 -13.45 -12.25
C ILE A 17 -14.19 -14.55 -12.67
N SER A 18 -14.20 -14.93 -13.95
CA SER A 18 -13.30 -15.97 -14.47
C SER A 18 -11.84 -15.65 -14.19
N HIS A 19 -11.46 -14.38 -14.38
CA HIS A 19 -10.11 -13.88 -14.15
C HIS A 19 -9.68 -13.95 -12.70
N ALA A 20 -10.56 -13.62 -11.75
CA ALA A 20 -10.28 -13.79 -10.33
C ALA A 20 -9.96 -15.25 -9.99
N LEU A 21 -10.66 -16.22 -10.59
CA LEU A 21 -10.43 -17.66 -10.36
C LEU A 21 -9.06 -18.10 -10.90
N PHE A 22 -8.82 -17.93 -12.21
CA PHE A 22 -7.59 -18.44 -12.81
C PHE A 22 -6.34 -17.64 -12.40
N LYS A 23 -6.46 -16.36 -12.07
CA LYS A 23 -5.33 -15.60 -11.52
C LYS A 23 -5.01 -16.02 -10.09
N SER A 24 -6.03 -16.17 -9.24
CA SER A 24 -5.80 -16.66 -7.86
C SER A 24 -5.10 -18.02 -7.89
N LEU A 25 -5.53 -18.92 -8.78
CA LEU A 25 -4.87 -20.20 -9.02
C LEU A 25 -3.40 -20.03 -9.42
N LEU A 26 -3.12 -19.24 -10.46
CA LEU A 26 -1.75 -19.06 -10.98
C LEU A 26 -0.82 -18.37 -9.96
N PHE A 27 -1.32 -17.39 -9.20
CA PHE A 27 -0.55 -16.74 -8.15
C PHE A 27 -0.25 -17.70 -7.00
N LEU A 28 -1.23 -18.53 -6.60
CA LEU A 28 -1.03 -19.53 -5.55
C LEU A 28 -0.03 -20.60 -6.01
N CYS A 29 -0.10 -21.05 -7.27
CA CYS A 29 0.91 -21.95 -7.86
C CYS A 29 2.32 -21.34 -7.83
N ALA A 30 2.46 -20.08 -8.26
CA ALA A 30 3.74 -19.38 -8.22
C ALA A 30 4.26 -19.19 -6.79
N GLY A 31 3.35 -18.92 -5.84
CA GLY A 31 3.65 -18.83 -4.41
C GLY A 31 4.13 -20.17 -3.83
N VAL A 32 3.51 -21.28 -4.23
CA VAL A 32 3.94 -22.63 -3.86
C VAL A 32 5.32 -22.95 -4.43
N VAL A 33 5.56 -22.67 -5.71
CA VAL A 33 6.88 -22.85 -6.31
C VAL A 33 7.92 -22.04 -5.54
N MET A 34 7.68 -20.75 -5.28
CA MET A 34 8.58 -19.90 -4.50
C MET A 34 8.78 -20.41 -3.07
N HIS A 35 7.75 -20.94 -2.42
CA HIS A 35 7.84 -21.45 -1.06
C HIS A 35 8.76 -22.68 -0.97
N VAL A 36 8.70 -23.57 -1.96
CA VAL A 36 9.50 -24.81 -1.99
C VAL A 36 10.90 -24.55 -2.53
N THR A 37 11.06 -23.70 -3.55
CA THR A 37 12.36 -23.47 -4.20
C THR A 37 13.13 -22.27 -3.64
N HIS A 38 12.50 -21.45 -2.81
CA HIS A 38 13.05 -20.18 -2.29
C HIS A 38 13.53 -19.18 -3.36
N THR A 39 13.12 -19.35 -4.61
CA THR A 39 13.52 -18.47 -5.71
C THR A 39 12.37 -18.20 -6.67
N LEU A 40 12.34 -16.97 -7.19
CA LEU A 40 11.46 -16.54 -8.29
C LEU A 40 12.21 -16.41 -9.62
N ASP A 41 13.53 -16.67 -9.63
CA ASP A 41 14.32 -16.54 -10.85
C ASP A 41 14.04 -17.70 -11.82
N LEU A 42 13.36 -17.39 -12.93
CA LEU A 42 13.07 -18.30 -14.05
C LEU A 42 14.33 -18.88 -14.73
N LYS A 43 15.53 -18.43 -14.39
CA LYS A 43 16.80 -19.04 -14.82
C LYS A 43 17.27 -20.16 -13.89
N GLN A 44 16.89 -20.10 -12.62
CA GLN A 44 17.24 -21.07 -11.58
C GLN A 44 16.19 -22.17 -11.43
N LEU A 45 15.00 -21.99 -12.03
CA LEU A 45 13.92 -22.97 -12.05
C LEU A 45 13.98 -23.88 -13.28
N GLY A 46 13.36 -25.06 -13.18
CA GLY A 46 13.20 -26.02 -14.27
C GLY A 46 13.03 -27.45 -13.77
N GLY A 47 12.36 -28.31 -14.55
CA GLY A 47 12.27 -29.75 -14.28
C GLY A 47 11.35 -30.17 -13.13
N LEU A 48 10.56 -29.25 -12.57
CA LEU A 48 9.73 -29.49 -11.38
C LEU A 48 8.53 -30.42 -11.61
N ARG A 49 8.22 -30.84 -12.85
CA ARG A 49 7.06 -31.70 -13.14
C ARG A 49 7.06 -33.01 -12.36
N LYS A 50 8.23 -33.61 -12.12
CA LYS A 50 8.35 -34.89 -11.41
C LYS A 50 8.29 -34.71 -9.89
N ASP A 51 8.85 -33.60 -9.41
CA ASP A 51 8.97 -33.29 -7.99
C ASP A 51 7.63 -32.76 -7.43
N MET A 52 6.87 -32.00 -8.24
CA MET A 52 5.60 -31.37 -7.85
C MET A 52 4.47 -31.63 -8.88
N PRO A 53 4.06 -32.90 -9.07
CA PRO A 53 3.08 -33.28 -10.10
C PRO A 53 1.71 -32.61 -9.91
N ILE A 54 1.25 -32.41 -8.68
CA ILE A 54 -0.06 -31.80 -8.42
C ILE A 54 0.01 -30.33 -8.78
N THR A 55 1.01 -29.60 -8.26
CA THR A 55 1.23 -28.18 -8.56
C THR A 55 1.40 -27.96 -10.08
N PHE A 56 2.08 -28.88 -10.78
CA PHE A 56 2.19 -28.84 -12.23
C PHE A 56 0.83 -28.93 -12.94
N ILE A 57 -0.01 -29.91 -12.61
CA ILE A 57 -1.32 -30.10 -13.26
C ILE A 57 -2.22 -28.88 -13.04
N VAL A 58 -2.33 -28.39 -11.80
CA VAL A 58 -3.17 -27.23 -11.49
C VAL A 58 -2.62 -25.94 -12.12
N SER A 59 -1.29 -25.80 -12.24
CA SER A 59 -0.66 -24.70 -13.00
C SER A 59 -0.99 -24.75 -14.48
N VAL A 60 -1.01 -25.94 -15.07
CA VAL A 60 -1.41 -26.13 -16.48
C VAL A 60 -2.86 -25.75 -16.69
N ILE A 61 -3.77 -26.20 -15.80
CA ILE A 61 -5.18 -25.82 -15.83
C ILE A 61 -5.34 -24.30 -15.76
N GLY A 62 -4.67 -23.64 -14.80
CA GLY A 62 -4.72 -22.19 -14.65
C GLY A 62 -4.20 -21.43 -15.87
N ALA A 63 -3.09 -21.87 -16.45
CA ALA A 63 -2.50 -21.23 -17.63
C ALA A 63 -3.34 -21.45 -18.88
N PHE A 64 -3.96 -22.62 -19.04
CA PHE A 64 -4.84 -22.92 -20.16
C PHE A 64 -6.18 -22.18 -20.02
N SER A 65 -6.70 -22.03 -18.80
CA SER A 65 -7.81 -21.11 -18.54
C SER A 65 -7.43 -19.68 -18.91
N LEU A 66 -6.28 -19.18 -18.46
CA LEU A 66 -5.79 -17.84 -18.83
C LEU A 66 -5.59 -17.66 -20.35
N ALA A 67 -5.14 -18.71 -21.06
CA ALA A 67 -4.98 -18.69 -22.50
C ALA A 67 -6.33 -18.69 -23.25
N GLY A 68 -7.40 -19.20 -22.63
CA GLY A 68 -8.73 -19.28 -23.21
C GLY A 68 -8.97 -20.54 -24.03
N ILE A 69 -8.55 -21.70 -23.51
CA ILE A 69 -8.69 -23.00 -24.18
C ILE A 69 -9.96 -23.72 -23.71
N PRO A 70 -10.75 -24.35 -24.60
CA PRO A 70 -11.83 -25.25 -24.17
C PRO A 70 -11.30 -26.44 -23.34
N PRO A 71 -11.96 -26.86 -22.25
CA PRO A 71 -13.27 -26.44 -21.73
C PRO A 71 -13.22 -25.36 -20.62
N PHE A 72 -12.09 -24.68 -20.39
CA PHE A 72 -11.87 -23.85 -19.20
C PHE A 72 -12.66 -22.52 -19.22
N SER A 73 -12.88 -21.91 -18.04
CA SER A 73 -13.66 -20.67 -17.88
C SER A 73 -13.18 -19.49 -18.70
N GLY A 74 -11.86 -19.36 -18.91
CA GLY A 74 -11.31 -18.29 -19.73
C GLY A 74 -11.66 -18.40 -21.22
N PHE A 75 -12.01 -19.59 -21.74
CA PHE A 75 -12.53 -19.74 -23.11
C PHE A 75 -13.89 -19.05 -23.22
N TRP A 76 -14.85 -19.48 -22.40
CA TRP A 76 -16.21 -18.97 -22.41
C TRP A 76 -16.26 -17.46 -22.20
N SER A 77 -15.49 -16.94 -21.24
CA SER A 77 -15.50 -15.50 -20.94
C SER A 77 -14.80 -14.65 -22.00
N LYS A 78 -13.68 -15.08 -22.57
CA LYS A 78 -13.02 -14.33 -23.65
C LYS A 78 -13.81 -14.40 -24.95
N ASP A 79 -14.48 -15.52 -25.21
CA ASP A 79 -15.34 -15.65 -26.38
C ASP A 79 -16.46 -14.60 -26.36
N THR A 80 -17.14 -14.44 -25.22
CA THR A 80 -18.18 -13.40 -25.08
C THR A 80 -17.61 -11.98 -25.30
N ILE A 81 -16.34 -11.76 -24.96
CA ILE A 81 -15.67 -10.49 -25.28
C ILE A 81 -15.46 -10.35 -26.80
N PHE A 82 -15.00 -11.38 -27.50
CA PHE A 82 -14.84 -11.32 -28.96
C PHE A 82 -16.17 -11.11 -29.67
N GLU A 83 -17.21 -11.81 -29.24
CA GLU A 83 -18.58 -11.63 -29.73
C GLU A 83 -19.05 -10.18 -29.55
N ALA A 84 -18.83 -9.58 -28.38
CA ALA A 84 -19.20 -8.18 -28.11
C ALA A 84 -18.51 -7.16 -29.04
N ILE A 85 -17.26 -7.45 -29.41
CA ILE A 85 -16.47 -6.55 -30.27
C ILE A 85 -16.92 -6.65 -31.72
N ILE A 86 -17.20 -7.87 -32.16
CA ILE A 86 -17.69 -8.16 -33.51
C ILE A 86 -19.09 -7.58 -33.68
N SER A 87 -19.98 -7.76 -32.70
CA SER A 87 -21.33 -7.17 -32.74
C SER A 87 -21.30 -5.64 -32.76
N ALA A 88 -20.26 -5.03 -32.16
CA ALA A 88 -20.03 -3.59 -32.18
C ALA A 88 -19.25 -3.11 -33.43
N ASN A 89 -18.94 -4.00 -34.40
CA ASN A 89 -18.18 -3.70 -35.61
C ASN A 89 -16.82 -3.00 -35.37
N ASN A 90 -16.17 -3.25 -34.22
CA ASN A 90 -14.92 -2.58 -33.85
C ASN A 90 -13.70 -3.46 -34.17
N ILE A 91 -13.37 -3.55 -35.46
CA ILE A 91 -12.25 -4.37 -35.97
C ILE A 91 -10.89 -3.99 -35.34
N PRO A 92 -10.52 -2.70 -35.19
CA PRO A 92 -9.24 -2.34 -34.57
C PRO A 92 -9.08 -2.90 -33.14
N LEU A 93 -10.15 -2.85 -32.35
CA LEU A 93 -10.17 -3.36 -30.99
C LEU A 93 -10.09 -4.90 -30.99
N PHE A 94 -10.77 -5.57 -31.93
CA PHE A 94 -10.66 -7.03 -32.10
C PHE A 94 -9.21 -7.45 -32.35
N ILE A 95 -8.52 -6.81 -33.30
CA ILE A 95 -7.11 -7.11 -33.63
C ILE A 95 -6.21 -6.92 -32.41
N LEU A 96 -6.43 -5.85 -31.64
CA LEU A 96 -5.64 -5.55 -30.44
C LEU A 96 -5.86 -6.61 -29.33
N ILE A 97 -7.11 -6.97 -29.03
CA ILE A 97 -7.43 -7.96 -28.00
C ILE A 97 -7.02 -9.37 -28.42
N PHE A 98 -7.18 -9.70 -29.71
CA PHE A 98 -6.69 -10.96 -30.26
C PHE A 98 -5.16 -11.05 -30.16
N GLY A 99 -4.44 -10.01 -30.58
CA GLY A 99 -2.98 -9.95 -30.49
C GLY A 99 -2.46 -10.07 -29.06
N THR A 100 -3.08 -9.37 -28.10
CA THR A 100 -2.74 -9.49 -26.67
C THR A 100 -3.10 -10.86 -26.09
N SER A 101 -4.13 -11.53 -26.61
CA SER A 101 -4.48 -12.90 -26.24
C SER A 101 -3.44 -13.91 -26.74
N VAL A 102 -2.91 -13.74 -27.95
CA VAL A 102 -1.79 -14.54 -28.47
C VAL A 102 -0.55 -14.36 -27.60
N LEU A 103 -0.18 -13.12 -27.28
CA LEU A 103 0.95 -12.84 -26.37
C LEU A 103 0.72 -13.48 -24.99
N THR A 104 -0.52 -13.48 -24.51
CA THR A 104 -0.92 -14.12 -23.26
C THR A 104 -0.70 -15.62 -23.26
N ALA A 105 -1.11 -16.30 -24.32
CA ALA A 105 -0.83 -17.72 -24.48
C ALA A 105 0.70 -17.99 -24.53
N ILE A 106 1.45 -17.19 -25.30
CA ILE A 106 2.91 -17.34 -25.43
C ILE A 106 3.60 -17.23 -24.07
N TYR A 107 3.37 -16.15 -23.31
CA TYR A 107 4.07 -15.99 -22.03
C TYR A 107 3.62 -17.01 -20.97
N SER A 108 2.37 -17.50 -21.04
CA SER A 108 1.84 -18.51 -20.11
C SER A 108 2.46 -19.88 -20.36
N ILE A 109 2.54 -20.31 -21.63
CA ILE A 109 3.22 -21.55 -22.02
C ILE A 109 4.72 -21.44 -21.71
N ARG A 110 5.34 -20.27 -21.96
CA ARG A 110 6.74 -20.01 -21.59
C ARG A 110 6.97 -20.21 -20.10
N TRP A 111 6.07 -19.71 -19.24
CA TRP A 111 6.17 -19.88 -17.80
C TRP A 111 6.08 -21.35 -17.39
N ILE A 112 5.07 -22.09 -17.85
CA ILE A 112 4.95 -23.54 -17.59
C ILE A 112 6.22 -24.27 -18.00
N TYR A 113 6.73 -23.96 -19.19
CA TYR A 113 7.92 -24.61 -19.71
C TYR A 113 9.14 -24.36 -18.82
N ARG A 114 9.41 -23.08 -18.50
CA ARG A 114 10.60 -22.69 -17.74
C ARG A 114 10.58 -23.22 -16.31
N VAL A 115 9.40 -23.35 -15.70
CA VAL A 115 9.27 -23.81 -14.31
C VAL A 115 9.23 -25.34 -14.24
N PHE A 116 8.42 -26.01 -15.06
CA PHE A 116 8.11 -27.43 -14.88
C PHE A 116 8.69 -28.38 -15.94
N LEU A 117 8.68 -27.99 -17.22
CA LEU A 117 9.02 -28.89 -18.34
C LEU A 117 10.48 -28.79 -18.81
N GLY A 118 11.21 -27.77 -18.37
CA GLY A 118 12.63 -27.58 -18.70
C GLY A 118 13.53 -28.64 -18.07
N THR A 119 14.83 -28.59 -18.39
CA THR A 119 15.84 -29.37 -17.70
C THR A 119 15.92 -28.96 -16.23
N LYS A 120 16.03 -29.92 -15.31
CA LYS A 120 16.23 -29.61 -13.88
C LYS A 120 17.48 -28.75 -13.72
N SER A 121 17.36 -27.70 -12.92
CA SER A 121 18.44 -26.75 -12.66
C SER A 121 19.38 -27.31 -11.59
N GLU A 122 20.68 -27.11 -11.73
CA GLU A 122 21.71 -27.51 -10.75
C GLU A 122 21.42 -26.94 -9.34
N PHE A 123 20.83 -25.74 -9.29
CA PHE A 123 20.38 -25.12 -8.04
C PHE A 123 19.34 -25.98 -7.30
N LEU A 124 18.49 -26.69 -8.04
CA LEU A 124 17.39 -27.50 -7.50
C LEU A 124 17.80 -28.95 -7.25
N GLU A 125 18.97 -29.41 -7.72
CA GLU A 125 19.42 -30.80 -7.52
C GLU A 125 19.74 -31.11 -6.05
N HIS A 126 20.15 -30.10 -5.28
CA HIS A 126 20.52 -30.24 -3.88
C HIS A 126 19.35 -29.99 -2.90
N HIS A 127 18.18 -29.63 -3.42
CA HIS A 127 16.99 -29.33 -2.60
C HIS A 127 16.02 -30.52 -2.65
N ASN A 128 15.51 -30.95 -1.49
CA ASN A 128 14.41 -31.90 -1.45
C ASN A 128 13.10 -31.16 -1.75
N ILE A 129 12.60 -31.34 -2.97
CA ILE A 129 11.45 -30.61 -3.50
C ILE A 129 10.31 -31.62 -3.64
N GLU A 130 9.21 -31.35 -2.96
CA GLU A 130 7.98 -32.14 -3.04
C GLU A 130 6.77 -31.20 -3.07
N ASP A 131 5.62 -31.70 -3.52
CA ASP A 131 4.37 -30.97 -3.38
C ASP A 131 4.10 -30.61 -1.91
N PRO A 132 3.60 -29.39 -1.64
CA PRO A 132 3.38 -28.92 -0.27
C PRO A 132 2.29 -29.74 0.44
N LYS A 133 2.21 -29.54 1.76
CA LYS A 133 1.20 -30.20 2.61
C LYS A 133 -0.22 -30.01 2.05
N PRO A 134 -1.12 -30.98 2.27
CA PRO A 134 -2.50 -30.92 1.76
C PRO A 134 -3.26 -29.63 2.10
N THR A 135 -2.91 -28.95 3.20
CA THR A 135 -3.50 -27.65 3.58
C THR A 135 -3.32 -26.56 2.52
N ILE A 136 -2.24 -26.61 1.74
CA ILE A 136 -1.96 -25.67 0.64
C ILE A 136 -2.47 -26.22 -0.70
N THR A 137 -2.39 -27.54 -0.88
CA THR A 137 -2.76 -28.23 -2.13
C THR A 137 -4.27 -28.32 -2.33
N VAL A 138 -5.07 -28.42 -1.26
CA VAL A 138 -6.54 -28.48 -1.35
C VAL A 138 -7.13 -27.19 -1.97
N PRO A 139 -6.78 -25.97 -1.51
CA PRO A 139 -7.21 -24.73 -2.16
C PRO A 139 -6.84 -24.65 -3.64
N LEU A 140 -5.64 -25.12 -4.02
CA LEU A 140 -5.19 -25.15 -5.42
C LEU A 140 -6.08 -26.05 -6.29
N ILE A 141 -6.36 -27.27 -5.83
CA ILE A 141 -7.22 -28.21 -6.56
C ILE A 141 -8.64 -27.66 -6.68
N MET A 142 -9.15 -27.05 -5.61
CA MET A 142 -10.47 -26.44 -5.60
C MET A 142 -10.57 -25.27 -6.59
N LEU A 143 -9.56 -24.40 -6.63
CA LEU A 143 -9.46 -23.29 -7.59
C LEU A 143 -9.32 -23.79 -9.03
N ALA A 144 -8.58 -24.87 -9.26
CA ALA A 144 -8.47 -25.52 -10.56
C ALA A 144 -9.81 -26.10 -11.01
N GLY A 145 -10.52 -26.81 -10.12
CA GLY A 145 -11.88 -27.30 -10.36
C GLY A 145 -12.85 -26.15 -10.67
N ALA A 146 -12.83 -25.09 -9.87
CA ALA A 146 -13.64 -23.90 -10.12
C ALA A 146 -13.32 -23.26 -11.49
N SER A 147 -12.05 -23.23 -11.90
CA SER A 147 -11.64 -22.70 -13.21
C SER A 147 -12.11 -23.58 -14.39
N CYS A 148 -12.33 -24.88 -14.17
CA CYS A 148 -12.95 -25.76 -15.17
C CYS A 148 -14.46 -25.57 -15.23
N VAL A 149 -15.13 -25.47 -14.08
CA VAL A 149 -16.60 -25.48 -14.02
C VAL A 149 -17.21 -24.08 -14.23
N ALA A 150 -16.53 -23.01 -13.80
CA ALA A 150 -17.05 -21.63 -13.89
C ALA A 150 -17.46 -21.19 -15.29
N GLY A 151 -16.87 -21.79 -16.33
CA GLY A 151 -17.28 -21.55 -17.72
C GLY A 151 -18.74 -21.91 -18.01
N PHE A 152 -19.23 -23.01 -17.42
CA PHE A 152 -20.59 -23.50 -17.62
C PHE A 152 -21.64 -22.62 -16.90
N PHE A 153 -21.22 -21.76 -15.97
CA PHE A 153 -22.11 -20.81 -15.30
C PHE A 153 -22.49 -19.60 -16.17
N LYS A 154 -22.05 -19.53 -17.44
CA LYS A 154 -22.45 -18.47 -18.37
C LYS A 154 -23.98 -18.35 -18.47
N SER A 155 -24.68 -19.45 -18.73
CA SER A 155 -26.14 -19.45 -18.92
C SER A 155 -26.92 -19.07 -17.65
N PRO A 156 -26.61 -19.61 -16.45
CA PRO A 156 -27.20 -19.12 -15.20
C PRO A 156 -26.96 -17.63 -14.96
N LEU A 157 -25.77 -17.12 -15.29
CA LEU A 157 -25.43 -15.71 -15.13
C LEU A 157 -26.18 -14.81 -16.11
N GLU A 158 -26.39 -15.25 -17.35
CA GLU A 158 -27.24 -14.58 -18.35
C GLU A 158 -28.68 -14.44 -17.83
N HIS A 159 -29.24 -15.54 -17.30
CA HIS A 159 -30.58 -15.54 -16.73
C HIS A 159 -30.71 -14.62 -15.51
N TYR A 160 -29.75 -14.65 -14.58
CA TYR A 160 -29.74 -13.80 -13.39
C TYR A 160 -29.69 -12.30 -13.71
N LEU A 161 -29.01 -11.94 -14.81
CA LEU A 161 -28.89 -10.55 -15.25
C LEU A 161 -30.03 -10.12 -16.19
N GLU A 162 -30.99 -11.01 -16.46
CA GLU A 162 -32.11 -10.83 -17.40
C GLU A 162 -31.66 -10.55 -18.86
N ILE A 163 -30.43 -10.96 -19.21
CA ILE A 163 -29.85 -10.75 -20.54
C ILE A 163 -29.93 -12.05 -21.32
N HIS A 164 -30.67 -12.06 -22.43
CA HIS A 164 -30.87 -13.24 -23.25
C HIS A 164 -30.10 -13.11 -24.56
N PHE A 165 -29.03 -13.91 -24.70
CA PHE A 165 -28.30 -14.04 -25.97
C PHE A 165 -28.51 -15.45 -26.53
N GLU A 166 -28.92 -15.54 -27.79
CA GLU A 166 -29.00 -16.85 -28.47
C GLU A 166 -27.58 -17.32 -28.81
N ALA A 167 -27.15 -18.41 -28.18
CA ALA A 167 -25.90 -19.07 -28.54
C ALA A 167 -26.01 -19.65 -29.97
N SER A 168 -25.48 -18.91 -30.96
CA SER A 168 -25.45 -19.38 -32.33
C SER A 168 -24.36 -20.45 -32.52
N LEU A 169 -24.65 -21.49 -33.29
CA LEU A 169 -23.65 -22.52 -33.65
C LEU A 169 -22.43 -21.89 -34.35
N SER A 170 -22.67 -20.87 -35.19
CA SER A 170 -21.62 -20.08 -35.82
C SER A 170 -20.72 -19.34 -34.83
N GLY A 171 -21.30 -18.81 -33.74
CA GLY A 171 -20.54 -18.14 -32.67
C GLY A 171 -19.60 -19.11 -31.97
N VAL A 172 -20.09 -20.28 -31.57
CA VAL A 172 -19.27 -21.31 -30.90
C VAL A 172 -18.15 -21.85 -31.81
N LEU A 173 -18.42 -22.01 -33.10
CA LEU A 173 -17.40 -22.41 -34.08
C LEU A 173 -16.33 -21.32 -34.25
N PHE A 174 -16.74 -20.06 -34.31
CA PHE A 174 -15.82 -18.92 -34.37
C PHE A 174 -14.96 -18.82 -33.10
N ALA A 175 -15.56 -18.98 -31.92
CA ALA A 175 -14.87 -19.08 -30.63
C ALA A 175 -13.79 -20.16 -30.64
N SER A 176 -14.18 -21.36 -31.04
CA SER A 176 -13.30 -22.53 -31.10
C SER A 176 -12.16 -22.29 -32.08
N LEU A 177 -12.44 -21.66 -33.23
CA LEU A 177 -11.42 -21.30 -34.21
C LEU A 177 -10.45 -20.25 -33.66
N THR A 178 -10.92 -19.19 -33.01
CA THR A 178 -10.02 -18.15 -32.44
C THR A 178 -9.10 -18.73 -31.37
N SER A 179 -9.62 -19.55 -30.45
CA SER A 179 -8.80 -20.25 -29.45
C SER A 179 -7.79 -21.22 -30.08
N ALA A 180 -8.20 -21.97 -31.11
CA ALA A 180 -7.34 -22.87 -31.86
C ALA A 180 -6.21 -22.13 -32.59
N VAL A 181 -6.50 -20.98 -33.22
CA VAL A 181 -5.50 -20.14 -33.87
C VAL A 181 -4.53 -19.55 -32.83
N ILE A 182 -5.04 -19.07 -31.70
CA ILE A 182 -4.19 -18.56 -30.60
C ILE A 182 -3.19 -19.63 -30.16
N LEU A 183 -3.63 -20.87 -29.93
CA LEU A 183 -2.74 -21.98 -29.57
C LEU A 183 -1.83 -22.42 -30.71
N GLY A 184 -2.37 -22.47 -31.93
CA GLY A 184 -1.64 -22.80 -33.14
C GLY A 184 -0.49 -21.84 -33.42
N ILE A 185 -0.58 -20.59 -32.96
CA ILE A 185 0.52 -19.62 -32.99
C ILE A 185 1.40 -19.77 -31.74
N ALA A 186 0.80 -19.83 -30.55
CA ALA A 186 1.54 -19.76 -29.28
C ALA A 186 2.41 -21.00 -28.99
N ILE A 187 1.93 -22.20 -29.28
CA ILE A 187 2.69 -23.44 -29.03
C ILE A 187 3.93 -23.51 -29.95
N PRO A 188 3.83 -23.37 -31.29
CA PRO A 188 5.00 -23.45 -32.16
C PRO A 188 6.01 -22.32 -31.92
N THR A 189 5.55 -21.09 -31.65
CA THR A 189 6.45 -19.97 -31.32
C THR A 189 7.23 -20.25 -30.05
N THR A 190 6.56 -20.68 -28.99
CA THR A 190 7.21 -21.04 -27.72
C THR A 190 8.15 -22.23 -27.89
N TYR A 191 7.73 -23.26 -28.64
CA TYR A 191 8.54 -24.43 -28.92
C TYR A 191 9.82 -24.09 -29.70
N PHE A 192 9.72 -23.30 -30.77
CA PHE A 192 10.87 -22.93 -31.58
C PHE A 192 11.86 -22.04 -30.81
N MET A 193 11.34 -21.07 -30.04
CA MET A 193 12.17 -20.16 -29.26
C MET A 193 12.83 -20.86 -28.06
N TYR A 194 12.12 -21.72 -27.33
CA TYR A 194 12.59 -22.21 -26.03
C TYR A 194 12.99 -23.70 -25.99
N PHE A 195 12.46 -24.56 -26.87
CA PHE A 195 12.83 -25.97 -26.93
C PHE A 195 13.96 -26.25 -27.93
N LYS A 196 13.79 -25.86 -29.20
CA LYS A 196 14.69 -26.35 -30.27
C LYS A 196 16.02 -25.60 -30.35
N LYS A 197 16.08 -24.31 -29.98
CA LYS A 197 17.29 -23.50 -30.12
C LYS A 197 17.64 -22.72 -28.84
N LYS A 198 18.17 -23.41 -27.81
CA LYS A 198 18.84 -22.77 -26.65
C LYS A 198 19.84 -21.67 -27.08
N ASN A 199 20.51 -21.85 -28.22
CA ASN A 199 21.48 -20.90 -28.80
C ASN A 199 20.88 -19.74 -29.63
N LEU A 200 19.63 -19.86 -30.15
CA LEU A 200 19.01 -18.72 -30.85
C LEU A 200 18.59 -17.65 -29.87
N VAL A 201 18.07 -18.01 -28.70
CA VAL A 201 17.72 -17.01 -27.68
C VAL A 201 18.97 -16.29 -27.23
N SER A 202 20.15 -16.91 -27.12
CA SER A 202 21.36 -16.19 -26.71
C SER A 202 21.96 -15.27 -27.79
N LYS A 203 21.76 -15.55 -29.09
CA LYS A 203 22.18 -14.69 -30.22
C LYS A 203 21.12 -13.65 -30.60
N SER A 204 19.86 -14.05 -30.71
CA SER A 204 18.73 -13.16 -30.94
C SER A 204 18.50 -12.26 -29.73
N ALA A 205 18.60 -12.74 -28.49
CA ALA A 205 18.56 -11.85 -27.33
C ALA A 205 19.76 -10.90 -27.31
N ARG A 206 20.97 -11.26 -27.78
CA ARG A 206 22.09 -10.30 -27.89
C ARG A 206 21.85 -9.23 -28.96
N SER A 207 21.26 -9.59 -30.10
CA SER A 207 20.85 -8.63 -31.13
C SER A 207 19.61 -7.83 -30.75
N PHE A 208 18.72 -8.40 -29.93
CA PHE A 208 17.50 -7.79 -29.42
C PHE A 208 17.77 -6.95 -28.16
N LEU A 209 18.78 -7.28 -27.35
CA LEU A 209 19.25 -6.51 -26.19
C LEU A 209 19.68 -5.09 -26.57
N ASN A 210 20.22 -4.92 -27.78
CA ASN A 210 20.58 -3.63 -28.35
C ASN A 210 19.41 -2.95 -29.11
N ASN A 211 18.25 -3.59 -29.19
CA ASN A 211 17.08 -3.01 -29.85
C ASN A 211 16.34 -2.09 -28.86
N PRO A 212 16.03 -0.84 -29.25
CA PRO A 212 15.30 0.10 -28.38
C PRO A 212 13.98 -0.48 -27.84
N LEU A 213 13.31 -1.35 -28.60
CA LEU A 213 12.07 -1.99 -28.15
C LEU A 213 12.29 -2.96 -26.99
N HIS A 214 13.39 -3.73 -26.99
CA HIS A 214 13.69 -4.62 -25.88
C HIS A 214 14.01 -3.83 -24.62
N VAL A 215 14.86 -2.81 -24.73
CA VAL A 215 15.24 -1.95 -23.60
C VAL A 215 14.00 -1.31 -22.99
N LEU A 216 13.07 -0.86 -23.84
CA LEU A 216 11.80 -0.29 -23.39
C LEU A 216 10.92 -1.32 -22.68
N ILE A 217 10.75 -2.53 -23.23
CA ILE A 217 9.94 -3.60 -22.61
C ILE A 217 10.60 -4.13 -21.33
N SER A 218 11.93 -4.30 -21.32
CA SER A 218 12.67 -4.84 -20.17
C SER A 218 12.68 -3.89 -18.97
N ASN A 219 12.57 -2.59 -19.23
CA ASN A 219 12.47 -1.55 -18.19
C ASN A 219 11.00 -1.19 -17.85
N GLY A 220 10.03 -2.05 -18.17
CA GLY A 220 8.62 -1.80 -17.82
C GLY A 220 8.06 -0.55 -18.48
N TYR A 221 8.43 -0.27 -19.74
CA TYR A 221 8.07 0.94 -20.49
C TYR A 221 8.51 2.26 -19.82
N TYR A 222 9.46 2.19 -18.87
CA TYR A 222 9.88 3.31 -18.05
C TYR A 222 8.77 3.96 -17.21
N PHE A 223 7.63 3.27 -17.01
CA PHE A 223 6.54 3.79 -16.15
C PHE A 223 7.05 4.05 -14.73
N ASP A 224 7.84 3.15 -14.17
CA ASP A 224 8.41 3.30 -12.82
C ASP A 224 9.33 4.52 -12.74
N ALA A 225 10.16 4.75 -13.76
CA ALA A 225 11.06 5.90 -13.80
C ALA A 225 10.29 7.22 -13.90
N VAL A 226 9.26 7.28 -14.75
CA VAL A 226 8.38 8.46 -14.87
C VAL A 226 7.63 8.70 -13.56
N TYR A 227 7.03 7.66 -13.00
CA TYR A 227 6.25 7.74 -11.76
C TYR A 227 7.12 8.18 -10.57
N ASN A 228 8.30 7.58 -10.40
CA ASN A 228 9.27 7.98 -9.37
C ASN A 228 9.77 9.41 -9.57
N LYS A 229 9.95 9.85 -10.82
CA LYS A 229 10.35 11.23 -11.11
C LYS A 229 9.24 12.22 -10.72
N ILE A 230 7.99 11.93 -11.07
CA ILE A 230 6.83 12.75 -10.66
C ILE A 230 6.73 12.78 -9.12
N LEU A 231 6.78 11.62 -8.48
CA LEU A 231 6.73 11.52 -7.01
C LEU A 231 7.87 12.30 -6.35
N SER A 232 9.10 12.21 -6.86
CA SER A 232 10.24 12.96 -6.34
C SER A 232 10.04 14.47 -6.45
N GLY A 233 9.42 14.94 -7.54
CA GLY A 233 9.01 16.34 -7.69
C GLY A 233 7.98 16.78 -6.65
N VAL A 234 6.95 15.96 -6.42
CA VAL A 234 5.93 16.22 -5.39
C VAL A 234 6.53 16.20 -3.98
N MET A 235 7.40 15.23 -3.68
CA MET A 235 8.12 15.17 -2.40
C MET A 235 9.04 16.38 -2.21
N GLY A 236 9.74 16.81 -3.25
CA GLY A 236 10.56 18.02 -3.23
C GLY A 236 9.73 19.28 -2.93
N LEU A 237 8.57 19.42 -3.58
CA LEU A 237 7.64 20.52 -3.30
C LEU A 237 7.12 20.46 -1.86
N SER A 238 6.74 19.28 -1.38
CA SER A 238 6.31 19.07 0.00
C SER A 238 7.39 19.45 1.00
N GLN A 239 8.65 19.05 0.75
CA GLN A 239 9.78 19.39 1.61
C GLN A 239 10.04 20.90 1.59
N PHE A 240 9.97 21.55 0.43
CA PHE A 240 10.10 23.00 0.32
C PHE A 240 9.01 23.73 1.12
N THR A 241 7.74 23.35 0.94
CA THR A 241 6.63 23.95 1.68
C THR A 241 6.75 23.69 3.18
N CYS A 242 7.15 22.48 3.58
CA CYS A 242 7.41 22.14 4.98
C CYS A 242 8.52 23.03 5.55
N GLN A 243 9.67 23.15 4.86
CA GLN A 243 10.77 23.98 5.30
C GLN A 243 10.36 25.45 5.43
N VAL A 244 9.65 26.02 4.44
CA VAL A 244 9.21 27.41 4.49
C VAL A 244 8.25 27.65 5.66
N ILE A 245 7.23 26.82 5.82
CA ILE A 245 6.23 26.96 6.89
C ILE A 245 6.86 26.70 8.26
N GLU A 246 7.66 25.65 8.39
CA GLU A 246 8.28 25.25 9.66
C GLU A 246 9.29 26.29 10.13
N THR A 247 10.21 26.72 9.26
CA THR A 247 11.24 27.69 9.63
C THR A 247 10.70 29.13 9.74
N SER A 248 9.75 29.52 8.89
CA SER A 248 9.27 30.90 8.87
C SER A 248 8.11 31.16 9.83
N ILE A 249 7.20 30.20 10.01
CA ILE A 249 5.99 30.40 10.80
C ILE A 249 6.12 29.68 12.14
N LEU A 250 6.31 28.35 12.12
CA LEU A 250 6.25 27.56 13.35
C LEU A 250 7.43 27.83 14.31
N GLN A 251 8.62 28.13 13.80
CA GLN A 251 9.78 28.44 14.66
C GLN A 251 9.84 29.91 15.07
N ARG A 252 9.56 30.86 14.15
CA ARG A 252 9.66 32.29 14.46
C ARG A 252 8.52 32.79 15.34
N PHE A 253 7.30 32.26 15.18
CA PHE A 253 6.14 32.75 15.91
C PHE A 253 6.28 32.58 17.44
N PRO A 254 6.58 31.37 17.99
CA PRO A 254 6.80 31.21 19.43
C PRO A 254 7.98 32.05 19.94
N TYR A 255 9.05 32.19 19.15
CA TYR A 255 10.21 33.00 19.53
C TYR A 255 9.85 34.49 19.67
N VAL A 256 9.09 35.04 18.71
CA VAL A 256 8.62 36.43 18.76
C VAL A 256 7.66 36.64 19.93
N VAL A 257 6.73 35.71 20.16
CA VAL A 257 5.79 35.78 21.29
C VAL A 257 6.54 35.71 22.62
N ALA A 258 7.47 34.76 22.78
CA ALA A 258 8.26 34.61 24.00
C ALA A 258 9.14 35.83 24.28
N THR A 259 9.79 36.39 23.24
CA THR A 259 10.62 37.60 23.37
C THR A 259 9.77 38.85 23.67
N GLY A 260 8.57 38.94 23.09
CA GLY A 260 7.62 40.00 23.40
C GLY A 260 7.13 39.92 24.85
N ALA A 261 6.74 38.72 25.29
CA ALA A 261 6.31 38.46 26.65
C ALA A 261 7.42 38.75 27.66
N SER A 262 8.67 38.33 27.40
CA SER A 262 9.80 38.57 28.30
C SER A 262 10.16 40.06 28.40
N ARG A 263 10.07 40.81 27.30
CA ARG A 263 10.25 42.28 27.30
C ARG A 263 9.15 42.99 28.09
N LEU A 264 7.90 42.54 27.98
CA LEU A 264 6.79 43.11 28.74
C LEU A 264 6.91 42.77 30.23
N ALA A 265 7.29 41.54 30.56
CA ALA A 265 7.56 41.11 31.93
C ALA A 265 8.71 41.91 32.56
N SER A 266 9.81 42.12 31.85
CA SER A 266 10.93 42.92 32.36
C SER A 266 10.58 44.41 32.50
N ALA A 267 9.80 44.97 31.56
CA ALA A 267 9.32 46.34 31.67
C ALA A 267 8.38 46.53 32.86
N THR A 268 7.46 45.60 33.09
CA THR A 268 6.54 45.63 34.23
C THR A 268 7.27 45.41 35.55
N HIS A 269 8.21 44.47 35.61
CA HIS A 269 9.06 44.27 36.78
C HIS A 269 9.85 45.54 37.14
N ASN A 270 10.55 46.15 36.18
CA ASN A 270 11.29 47.40 36.40
C ASN A 270 10.39 48.55 36.85
N TYR A 271 9.16 48.62 36.33
CA TYR A 271 8.17 49.62 36.75
C TYR A 271 7.73 49.39 38.20
N ILE A 272 7.43 48.14 38.58
CA ILE A 272 7.01 47.77 39.94
C ILE A 272 8.14 48.03 40.93
N GLU A 273 9.38 47.61 40.64
CA GLU A 273 10.56 47.90 41.48
C GLU A 273 10.73 49.41 41.71
N THR A 274 10.71 50.20 40.63
CA THR A 274 10.84 51.67 40.74
C THR A 274 9.68 52.29 41.54
N PHE A 275 8.47 51.75 41.39
CA PHE A 275 7.29 52.21 42.14
C PHE A 275 7.41 51.85 43.63
N LEU A 276 7.81 50.62 43.94
CA LEU A 276 8.01 50.15 45.31
C LEU A 276 9.13 50.93 46.00
N ASP A 277 10.27 51.16 45.34
CA ASP A 277 11.36 51.99 45.87
C ASP A 277 10.87 53.40 46.21
N ARG A 278 10.15 54.05 45.28
CA ARG A 278 9.57 55.37 45.53
C ARG A 278 8.55 55.35 46.65
N PHE A 279 7.71 54.32 46.70
CA PHE A 279 6.69 54.17 47.73
C PHE A 279 7.32 54.01 49.11
N VAL A 280 8.33 53.14 49.24
CA VAL A 280 9.09 52.94 50.48
C VAL A 280 9.78 54.24 50.90
N ILE A 281 10.45 54.95 49.98
CA ILE A 281 11.11 56.24 50.28
C ILE A 281 10.11 57.30 50.76
N ILE A 282 8.96 57.43 50.08
CA ILE A 282 7.93 58.41 50.46
C ILE A 282 7.33 58.05 51.82
N THR A 283 7.04 56.77 52.05
CA THR A 283 6.41 56.31 53.29
C THR A 283 7.38 56.42 54.47
N ALA A 284 8.63 56.00 54.30
CA ALA A 284 9.68 56.15 55.30
C ALA A 284 10.02 57.62 55.54
N GLY A 285 10.13 58.45 54.49
CA GLY A 285 10.36 59.88 54.61
C GLY A 285 9.20 60.59 55.32
N GLY A 286 7.96 60.24 55.00
CA GLY A 286 6.76 60.72 55.69
C GLY A 286 6.76 60.32 57.16
N ALA A 287 7.11 59.07 57.47
CA ALA A 287 7.23 58.59 58.85
C ALA A 287 8.33 59.35 59.62
N VAL A 288 9.48 59.63 59.00
CA VAL A 288 10.58 60.41 59.60
C VAL A 288 10.17 61.87 59.82
N VAL A 289 9.48 62.50 58.86
CA VAL A 289 8.99 63.89 59.01
C VAL A 289 7.97 63.99 60.13
N VAL A 290 7.02 63.04 60.20
CA VAL A 290 6.04 62.97 61.29
C VAL A 290 6.75 62.72 62.62
N ALA A 291 7.69 61.76 62.66
CA ALA A 291 8.50 61.48 63.84
C ALA A 291 9.31 62.70 64.31
N HIS A 292 9.90 63.47 63.37
CA HIS A 292 10.63 64.70 63.66
C HIS A 292 9.73 65.82 64.18
N GLN A 293 8.51 65.97 63.63
CA GLN A 293 7.51 66.90 64.16
C GLN A 293 7.03 66.49 65.57
N THR A 294 6.92 65.18 65.85
CA THR A 294 6.60 64.68 67.20
C THR A 294 7.80 64.67 68.15
N HIS A 295 9.04 64.74 67.65
CA HIS A 295 10.27 64.77 68.45
C HIS A 295 10.43 66.05 69.29
N VAL A 296 9.56 67.05 69.10
CA VAL A 296 9.44 68.23 69.94
C VAL A 296 8.57 67.98 71.18
N HIS A 297 7.84 66.86 71.25
CA HIS A 297 7.02 66.49 72.40
C HIS A 297 7.07 64.99 72.72
N LEU A 298 7.96 64.65 73.67
CA LEU A 298 7.93 63.51 74.61
C LEU A 298 8.71 62.23 74.25
N ASP A 299 9.76 62.01 75.05
CA ASP A 299 10.74 60.91 75.02
C ASP A 299 10.24 59.55 75.53
N SER A 300 10.95 58.51 75.05
CA SER A 300 11.31 57.24 75.71
C SER A 300 10.37 56.01 75.70
N PHE A 301 9.17 56.07 75.14
CA PHE A 301 8.31 54.87 74.99
C PHE A 301 7.96 54.49 73.54
N LEU A 302 8.06 55.43 72.59
CA LEU A 302 7.58 55.24 71.22
C LEU A 302 8.61 54.63 70.25
N ASP A 303 9.91 54.62 70.59
CA ASP A 303 10.96 54.13 69.68
C ASP A 303 10.91 52.63 69.37
N ARG A 304 10.44 51.79 70.30
CA ARG A 304 10.35 50.33 70.06
C ARG A 304 9.13 49.91 69.25
N LEU A 305 8.06 50.70 69.29
CA LEU A 305 6.78 50.32 68.67
C LEU A 305 6.76 50.68 67.17
N CYS A 306 7.37 51.80 66.80
CA CYS A 306 7.50 52.23 65.41
C CYS A 306 8.48 51.35 64.59
N TYR A 307 9.56 50.85 65.18
CA TYR A 307 10.51 49.96 64.49
C TYR A 307 9.91 48.59 64.17
N ILE A 308 9.07 48.06 65.07
CA ILE A 308 8.39 46.77 64.89
C ILE A 308 7.33 46.86 63.79
N LEU A 309 6.59 47.97 63.71
CA LEU A 309 5.58 48.17 62.66
C LEU A 309 6.20 48.36 61.27
N ALA A 310 7.32 49.09 61.15
CA ALA A 310 8.03 49.27 59.88
C ALA A 310 8.69 47.97 59.40
N GLY A 311 9.28 47.18 60.30
CA GLY A 311 9.86 45.87 59.98
C GLY A 311 8.82 44.83 59.54
N GLY A 312 7.64 44.85 60.17
CA GLY A 312 6.53 43.94 59.85
C GLY A 312 6.05 44.06 58.40
N THR A 313 5.94 45.28 57.88
CA THR A 313 5.49 45.51 56.48
C THR A 313 6.51 45.04 55.44
N VAL A 314 7.80 45.19 55.72
CA VAL A 314 8.88 44.78 54.81
C VAL A 314 8.99 43.25 54.74
N GLU A 315 8.88 42.56 55.88
CA GLU A 315 8.96 41.10 55.89
C GLU A 315 7.74 40.45 55.21
N THR A 316 6.54 41.04 55.35
CA THR A 316 5.35 40.54 54.62
C THR A 316 5.47 40.68 53.10
N ALA A 317 6.10 41.75 52.61
CA ALA A 317 6.32 41.91 51.16
C ALA A 317 7.33 40.88 50.63
N ARG A 318 8.38 40.56 51.39
CA ARG A 318 9.42 39.59 51.03
C ARG A 318 8.87 38.18 50.88
N VAL A 319 8.06 37.74 51.85
CA VAL A 319 7.45 36.39 51.84
C VAL A 319 6.46 36.21 50.69
N THR A 320 5.78 37.27 50.28
CA THR A 320 4.79 37.20 49.19
C THR A 320 5.45 37.00 47.83
N HIS A 321 6.67 37.51 47.64
CA HIS A 321 7.43 37.39 46.38
C HIS A 321 7.94 35.95 46.16
N GLU A 322 8.49 35.31 47.19
CA GLU A 322 9.10 33.98 47.10
C GLU A 322 8.09 32.86 46.76
N TYR A 323 6.84 33.02 47.19
CA TYR A 323 5.76 32.08 46.89
C TYR A 323 5.32 32.06 45.42
N ILE A 324 5.40 33.21 44.74
CA ILE A 324 4.95 33.34 43.35
C ILE A 324 5.93 32.66 42.39
N ASP A 325 7.25 32.85 42.62
CA ASP A 325 8.29 32.24 41.79
C ASP A 325 8.27 30.70 41.85
N THR A 326 8.13 30.14 43.06
CA THR A 326 8.10 28.69 43.26
C THR A 326 6.91 28.01 42.58
N PHE A 327 5.78 28.72 42.44
CA PHE A 327 4.58 28.20 41.78
C PHE A 327 4.75 28.10 40.26
N LEU A 328 5.41 29.08 39.63
CA LEU A 328 5.61 29.14 38.19
C LEU A 328 6.52 28.01 37.67
N ASP A 329 7.59 27.67 38.40
CA ASP A 329 8.53 26.62 37.98
C ASP A 329 7.90 25.22 37.92
N LYS A 330 6.97 24.90 38.84
CA LYS A 330 6.29 23.60 38.87
C LYS A 330 5.36 23.37 37.67
N LEU A 331 4.77 24.43 37.12
CA LEU A 331 3.88 24.34 35.97
C LEU A 331 4.64 23.97 34.69
N VAL A 332 5.80 24.57 34.46
CA VAL A 332 6.61 24.35 33.25
C VAL A 332 7.10 22.91 33.14
N TYR A 333 7.52 22.33 34.27
CA TYR A 333 8.03 20.95 34.32
C TYR A 333 6.96 19.91 33.92
N LEU A 334 5.71 20.12 34.32
CA LEU A 334 4.63 19.13 34.17
C LEU A 334 4.17 18.97 32.71
N PHE A 335 4.22 20.04 31.91
CA PHE A 335 3.80 20.02 30.50
C PHE A 335 4.85 19.40 29.58
N ALA A 336 6.14 19.58 29.85
CA ALA A 336 7.22 19.03 29.03
C ALA A 336 7.26 17.49 29.07
N GLY A 337 7.01 16.89 30.25
CA GLY A 337 7.10 15.43 30.44
C GLY A 337 6.07 14.61 29.65
N LYS A 338 4.79 15.04 29.60
CA LYS A 338 3.71 14.27 28.97
C LYS A 338 3.81 14.16 27.44
N THR A 339 4.50 15.11 26.80
CA THR A 339 4.60 15.18 25.34
C THR A 339 5.58 14.12 24.80
N VAL A 340 6.63 13.79 25.56
CA VAL A 340 7.66 12.82 25.15
C VAL A 340 7.15 11.38 25.23
N GLU A 341 6.37 11.04 26.26
CA GLU A 341 5.85 9.69 26.47
C GLU A 341 4.89 9.23 25.36
N SER A 342 4.11 10.17 24.80
CA SER A 342 3.14 9.89 23.74
C SER A 342 3.80 9.58 22.38
N GLY A 343 5.00 10.11 22.13
CA GLY A 343 5.72 9.88 20.87
C GLY A 343 6.32 8.48 20.72
N GLN A 344 6.59 7.78 21.82
CA GLN A 344 7.26 6.47 21.78
C GLN A 344 6.32 5.29 21.50
N LYS A 345 5.02 5.39 21.86
CA LYS A 345 4.03 4.31 21.69
C LYS A 345 3.67 4.00 20.23
N ILE A 346 3.92 4.92 19.29
CA ILE A 346 3.50 4.79 17.88
C ILE A 346 4.45 3.88 17.06
N LYS A 347 5.66 3.58 17.55
CA LYS A 347 6.74 3.00 16.72
C LYS A 347 6.81 1.46 16.68
N GLN A 348 5.96 0.73 17.41
CA GLN A 348 6.15 -0.72 17.68
C GLN A 348 5.20 -1.69 16.95
N VAL A 349 4.29 -1.23 16.07
CA VAL A 349 3.26 -2.11 15.49
C VAL A 349 3.50 -2.34 14.00
N HIS A 350 4.24 -3.39 13.61
CA HIS A 350 3.98 -4.25 12.42
C HIS A 350 5.20 -5.10 12.01
N ARG A 351 5.23 -6.40 12.36
CA ARG A 351 5.86 -7.45 11.54
C ARG A 351 5.22 -8.83 11.80
N GLY A 352 4.53 -9.38 10.78
CA GLY A 352 4.46 -10.83 10.53
C GLY A 352 3.09 -11.50 10.55
N HIS A 353 2.36 -11.54 9.42
CA HIS A 353 1.18 -12.42 9.24
C HIS A 353 0.97 -12.80 7.75
N LEU A 354 1.86 -13.62 7.21
CA LEU A 354 1.70 -14.23 5.87
C LEU A 354 0.65 -15.39 5.86
N PRO A 355 0.52 -16.24 6.89
CA PRO A 355 -0.49 -17.31 6.91
C PRO A 355 -1.93 -16.79 6.95
N ASP A 356 -2.17 -15.71 7.70
CA ASP A 356 -3.50 -15.12 7.85
C ASP A 356 -3.99 -14.43 6.57
N PHE A 357 -3.06 -13.90 5.76
CA PHE A 357 -3.37 -13.38 4.44
C PHE A 357 -3.84 -14.48 3.49
N VAL A 358 -3.17 -15.64 3.51
CA VAL A 358 -3.55 -16.80 2.68
C VAL A 358 -4.89 -17.38 3.15
N LEU A 359 -5.14 -17.43 4.46
CA LEU A 359 -6.41 -17.90 5.02
C LEU A 359 -7.56 -16.93 4.70
N ALA A 360 -7.33 -15.62 4.80
CA ALA A 360 -8.33 -14.60 4.47
C ALA A 360 -8.69 -14.60 2.98
N ALA A 361 -7.69 -14.76 2.10
CA ALA A 361 -7.91 -14.90 0.67
C ALA A 361 -8.70 -16.19 0.34
N ALA A 362 -8.39 -17.30 1.00
CA ALA A 362 -9.13 -18.55 0.84
C ALA A 362 -10.59 -18.46 1.35
N LEU A 363 -10.82 -17.81 2.50
CA LEU A 363 -12.17 -17.60 3.05
C LEU A 363 -13.01 -16.69 2.14
N GLY A 364 -12.43 -15.60 1.62
CA GLY A 364 -13.10 -14.73 0.65
C GLY A 364 -13.52 -15.49 -0.61
N PHE A 365 -12.67 -16.41 -1.07
CA PHE A 365 -12.99 -17.28 -2.20
C PHE A 365 -14.14 -18.27 -1.90
N PHE A 366 -14.16 -18.90 -0.73
CA PHE A 366 -15.26 -19.80 -0.32
C PHE A 366 -16.60 -19.06 -0.24
N ILE A 367 -16.61 -17.84 0.29
CA ILE A 367 -17.81 -17.01 0.35
C ILE A 367 -18.31 -16.68 -1.06
N ILE A 368 -17.41 -16.28 -1.97
CA ILE A 368 -17.77 -16.00 -3.37
C ILE A 368 -18.28 -17.26 -4.08
N LEU A 369 -17.68 -18.43 -3.83
CA LEU A 369 -18.13 -19.70 -4.42
C LEU A 369 -19.50 -20.11 -3.89
N ILE A 370 -19.74 -19.98 -2.58
CA ILE A 370 -21.05 -20.25 -1.97
C ILE A 370 -22.10 -19.30 -2.54
N LEU A 371 -21.78 -18.02 -2.68
CA LEU A 371 -22.68 -17.05 -3.31
C LEU A 371 -22.97 -17.41 -4.77
N LEU A 372 -21.97 -17.83 -5.54
CA LEU A 372 -22.15 -18.31 -6.92
C LEU A 372 -23.05 -19.55 -6.98
N VAL A 373 -22.85 -20.52 -6.08
CA VAL A 373 -23.66 -21.75 -6.02
C VAL A 373 -25.10 -21.44 -5.59
N LEU A 374 -25.29 -20.58 -4.59
CA LEU A 374 -26.62 -20.14 -4.14
C LEU A 374 -27.34 -19.33 -5.22
N THR A 375 -26.61 -18.54 -6.00
CA THR A 375 -27.16 -17.80 -7.15
C THR A 375 -27.54 -18.74 -8.29
N ALA A 376 -26.85 -19.87 -8.46
CA ALA A 376 -27.17 -20.86 -9.49
C ALA A 376 -28.28 -21.85 -9.09
N LEU A 377 -28.59 -21.97 -7.80
CA LEU A 377 -29.66 -22.82 -7.27
C LEU A 377 -31.01 -22.10 -7.13
N ARG A 378 -31.02 -20.78 -7.35
CA ARG A 378 -32.21 -19.93 -7.31
C ARG A 378 -32.61 -19.58 -8.73
#